data_AF-A0A6I0JNE8-F1
#
_entry.id   AF-A0A6I0JNE8-F1
#
_cell.length_a   1.000
_cell.length_b   1.000
_cell.length_c   1.000
_cell.angle_alpha   90.00
_cell.angle_beta   90.00
_cell.angle_gamma   90.00
#
_symmetry.space_group_name_H-M   'P 1'
#
loop_
_entity.id
_entity.type
_entity.pdbx_description
1 polymer ?
#
loop_
_entity_poly.entity_id
_entity_poly.type
_entity_poly.pdbx_seq_one_letter_code
_entity_poly.pdbx_strand_id
1 'polypeptide(L)'
;MKLKIKLRNILSVKIHKIVLLLLALCIYNTAYGQNQRISVYGNNQSLQKVFEQIEEQTQLSITYNQTRLDVNRKIKGNFVDKELSFVMDALLKNTGFTCRYEAEHIVITPVEQKKEKAAAGQATQLKKITGKVTGVTGEPLIGANVLAVGGKQATITNL
;
A
#
# COMPACT_ATOMS: atom_id res chain seq x y z
N MET A 1 1.41 12.04 66.41
CA MET A 1 1.79 12.66 65.12
C MET A 1 2.17 11.65 64.01
N LYS A 2 2.87 10.53 64.32
CA LYS A 2 3.34 9.54 63.32
C LYS A 2 2.23 8.75 62.57
N LEU A 3 1.05 8.54 63.19
CA LEU A 3 -0.03 7.73 62.59
C LEU A 3 -0.72 8.42 61.39
N LYS A 4 -0.95 9.74 61.47
CA LYS A 4 -1.56 10.53 60.38
C LYS A 4 -0.68 10.59 59.12
N ILE A 5 0.65 10.62 59.29
CA ILE A 5 1.62 10.63 58.19
C ILE A 5 1.64 9.28 57.47
N LYS A 6 1.61 8.17 58.24
CA LYS A 6 1.58 6.80 57.68
C LYS A 6 0.30 6.54 56.88
N LEU A 7 -0.85 7.02 57.37
CA LEU A 7 -2.14 6.91 56.68
C LEU A 7 -2.16 7.70 55.37
N ARG A 8 -1.59 8.92 55.37
CA ARG A 8 -1.51 9.79 54.18
C ARG A 8 -0.63 9.18 53.08
N ASN A 9 0.46 8.52 53.45
CA ASN A 9 1.33 7.81 52.49
C ASN A 9 0.65 6.55 51.92
N ILE A 10 -0.06 5.77 52.74
CA ILE A 10 -0.81 4.60 52.25
C ILE A 10 -1.93 5.00 51.29
N LEU A 11 -2.61 6.13 51.56
CA LEU A 11 -3.66 6.66 50.70
C LEU A 11 -3.09 7.16 49.35
N SER A 12 -1.96 7.87 49.38
CA SER A 12 -1.30 8.39 48.18
C SER A 12 -0.77 7.28 47.27
N VAL A 13 -0.24 6.18 47.83
CA VAL A 13 0.23 5.02 47.06
C VAL A 13 -0.93 4.26 46.41
N LYS A 14 -2.10 4.17 47.07
CA LYS A 14 -3.30 3.55 46.48
C LYS A 14 -3.87 4.38 45.33
N ILE A 15 -3.90 5.71 45.47
CA ILE A 15 -4.32 6.62 44.40
C ILE A 15 -3.36 6.52 43.20
N HIS A 16 -2.05 6.45 43.43
CA HIS A 16 -1.08 6.29 42.35
C HIS A 16 -1.26 4.99 41.57
N LYS A 17 -1.61 3.88 42.26
CA LYS A 17 -1.95 2.60 41.62
C LYS A 17 -3.23 2.68 40.79
N ILE A 18 -4.24 3.41 41.26
CA ILE A 18 -5.52 3.61 40.53
C ILE A 18 -5.30 4.48 39.30
N VAL A 19 -4.50 5.55 39.41
CA VAL A 19 -4.14 6.42 38.27
C VAL A 19 -3.32 5.64 37.25
N LEU A 20 -2.37 4.81 37.67
CA LEU A 20 -1.58 3.94 36.78
C LEU A 20 -2.47 2.91 36.06
N LEU A 21 -3.45 2.33 36.75
CA LEU A 21 -4.42 1.40 36.16
C LEU A 21 -5.34 2.09 35.14
N LEU A 22 -5.82 3.30 35.44
CA LEU A 22 -6.62 4.11 34.51
C LEU A 22 -5.81 4.53 33.28
N LEU A 23 -4.54 4.90 33.44
CA LEU A 23 -3.67 5.25 32.32
C LEU A 23 -3.41 4.05 31.39
N ALA A 24 -3.28 2.84 31.95
CA ALA A 24 -3.12 1.61 31.16
C ALA A 24 -4.37 1.28 30.33
N LEU A 25 -5.57 1.65 30.78
CA LEU A 25 -6.83 1.46 30.03
C LEU A 25 -6.95 2.41 28.84
N CYS A 26 -6.31 3.58 28.87
CA CYS A 26 -6.35 4.55 27.77
C CYS A 26 -5.51 4.13 26.55
N ILE A 27 -4.63 3.12 26.68
CA ILE A 27 -3.70 2.70 25.61
C ILE A 27 -4.32 1.63 24.67
N TYR A 28 -5.56 1.22 24.91
CA TYR A 28 -6.21 0.15 24.11
C TYR A 28 -6.76 0.59 22.76
N ASN A 29 -6.43 1.79 22.27
CA ASN A 29 -6.99 2.33 21.01
C ASN A 29 -5.90 2.60 19.97
N THR A 30 -5.38 1.56 19.32
CA THR A 30 -4.75 1.72 18.01
C THR A 30 -4.93 0.44 17.19
N ALA A 31 -5.51 0.56 15.99
CA ALA A 31 -5.60 -0.44 14.91
C ALA A 31 -6.83 -1.36 14.77
N TYR A 32 -8.00 -1.03 15.33
CA TYR A 32 -9.22 -1.84 15.13
C TYR A 32 -9.73 -1.89 13.67
N GLY A 33 -9.50 -0.87 12.85
CA GLY A 33 -10.09 -0.79 11.51
C GLY A 33 -9.41 -1.64 10.43
N GLN A 34 -8.08 -1.82 10.47
CA GLN A 34 -7.33 -2.43 9.35
C GLN A 34 -7.35 -3.97 9.37
N ASN A 35 -7.23 -4.57 10.56
CA ASN A 35 -7.09 -6.01 10.73
C ASN A 35 -8.44 -6.74 10.88
N GLN A 36 -9.56 -6.05 10.68
CA GLN A 36 -10.87 -6.69 10.80
C GLN A 36 -11.06 -7.72 9.67
N ARG A 37 -11.49 -8.93 10.04
CA ARG A 37 -11.81 -9.99 9.09
C ARG A 37 -13.25 -9.85 8.65
N ILE A 38 -13.47 -9.80 7.34
CA ILE A 38 -14.77 -9.61 6.71
C ILE A 38 -15.03 -10.68 5.67
N SER A 39 -16.32 -10.91 5.40
CA SER A 39 -16.77 -11.82 4.34
C SER A 39 -17.71 -11.09 3.39
N VAL A 40 -17.30 -10.95 2.14
CA VAL A 40 -17.98 -10.20 1.08
C VAL A 40 -18.19 -11.11 -0.12
N TYR A 41 -19.43 -11.15 -0.64
CA TYR A 41 -19.81 -12.02 -1.75
C TYR A 41 -20.11 -11.20 -3.00
N GLY A 42 -19.07 -10.90 -3.79
CA GLY A 42 -19.16 -10.15 -5.03
C GLY A 42 -19.61 -11.00 -6.23
N ASN A 43 -20.68 -11.77 -6.11
CA ASN A 43 -21.28 -12.53 -7.22
C ASN A 43 -21.99 -11.57 -8.21
N ASN A 44 -21.23 -10.82 -9.01
CA ASN A 44 -21.74 -9.84 -9.99
C ASN A 44 -22.52 -8.66 -9.36
N GLN A 45 -22.13 -8.30 -8.13
CA GLN A 45 -22.63 -7.11 -7.44
C GLN A 45 -21.88 -5.86 -7.92
N SER A 46 -22.52 -4.70 -7.80
CA SER A 46 -21.84 -3.42 -8.04
C SER A 46 -20.83 -3.16 -6.92
N LEU A 47 -19.76 -2.42 -7.24
CA LEU A 47 -18.78 -1.99 -6.25
C LEU A 47 -19.45 -1.20 -5.11
N GLN A 48 -20.47 -0.39 -5.41
CA GLN A 48 -21.30 0.27 -4.39
C GLN A 48 -21.93 -0.72 -3.40
N LYS A 49 -22.54 -1.81 -3.89
CA LYS A 49 -23.18 -2.81 -3.03
C LYS A 49 -22.17 -3.54 -2.16
N VAL A 50 -20.97 -3.77 -2.70
CA VAL A 50 -19.87 -4.34 -1.94
C VAL A 50 -19.39 -3.38 -0.84
N PHE A 51 -19.30 -2.07 -1.12
CA PHE A 51 -18.98 -1.08 -0.09
C PHE A 51 -20.03 -1.05 1.01
N GLU A 52 -21.33 -1.04 0.68
CA GLU A 52 -22.40 -1.12 1.69
C GLU A 52 -22.25 -2.34 2.60
N GLN A 53 -21.94 -3.53 2.05
CA GLN A 53 -21.70 -4.74 2.85
C GLN A 53 -20.49 -4.62 3.78
N ILE A 54 -19.46 -3.89 3.35
CA ILE A 54 -18.26 -3.65 4.17
C ILE A 54 -18.61 -2.68 5.30
N GLU A 55 -19.29 -1.58 5.01
CA GLU A 55 -19.73 -0.59 6.00
C GLU A 55 -20.62 -1.23 7.08
N GLU A 56 -21.55 -2.12 6.69
CA GLU A 56 -22.40 -2.86 7.63
C GLU A 56 -21.61 -3.79 8.57
N GLN A 57 -20.55 -4.44 8.06
CA GLN A 57 -19.74 -5.38 8.86
C GLN A 57 -18.70 -4.67 9.73
N THR A 58 -18.10 -3.59 9.23
CA THR A 58 -16.98 -2.90 9.90
C THR A 58 -17.42 -1.70 10.70
N GLN A 59 -18.66 -1.23 10.55
CA GLN A 59 -19.14 0.02 11.17
C GLN A 59 -18.28 1.24 10.80
N LEU A 60 -17.60 1.16 9.65
CA LEU A 60 -16.76 2.23 9.10
C LEU A 60 -17.48 2.85 7.91
N SER A 61 -17.43 4.17 7.76
CA SER A 61 -18.00 4.85 6.59
C SER A 61 -16.97 4.97 5.46
N ILE A 62 -17.31 4.56 4.24
CA ILE A 62 -16.42 4.63 3.08
C ILE A 62 -16.73 5.88 2.27
N THR A 63 -15.78 6.81 2.23
CA THR A 63 -15.89 8.06 1.45
C THR A 63 -15.07 7.98 0.17
N TYR A 64 -15.68 8.32 -0.96
CA TYR A 64 -15.04 8.29 -2.28
C TYR A 64 -15.59 9.36 -3.21
N ASN A 65 -14.81 9.70 -4.24
CA ASN A 65 -15.23 10.65 -5.27
C ASN A 65 -15.99 9.93 -6.40
N GLN A 66 -17.32 10.10 -6.43
CA GLN A 66 -18.22 9.50 -7.43
C GLN A 66 -17.89 9.88 -8.88
N THR A 67 -17.32 11.06 -9.11
CA THR A 67 -16.96 11.52 -10.46
C THR A 67 -15.71 10.82 -11.00
N ARG A 68 -14.87 10.26 -10.13
CA ARG A 68 -13.59 9.66 -10.50
C ARG A 68 -13.56 8.14 -10.36
N LEU A 69 -14.34 7.58 -9.43
CA LEU A 69 -14.42 6.13 -9.20
C LEU A 69 -15.75 5.59 -9.77
N ASP A 70 -15.66 4.69 -10.74
CA ASP A 70 -16.84 3.99 -11.25
C ASP A 70 -17.32 2.92 -10.25
N VAL A 71 -18.34 3.27 -9.48
CA VAL A 71 -18.97 2.38 -8.49
C VAL A 71 -20.02 1.43 -9.06
N ASN A 72 -20.43 1.62 -10.32
CA ASN A 72 -21.36 0.73 -11.01
C ASN A 72 -20.67 -0.51 -11.58
N ARG A 73 -19.34 -0.50 -11.64
CA ARG A 73 -18.54 -1.64 -12.09
C ARG A 73 -18.92 -2.91 -11.33
N LYS A 74 -19.01 -4.01 -12.07
CA LYS A 74 -19.32 -5.32 -11.51
C LYS A 74 -18.07 -5.97 -10.97
N ILE A 75 -18.10 -6.31 -9.69
CA ILE A 75 -17.06 -7.13 -9.07
C ILE A 75 -17.43 -8.58 -9.30
N LYS A 76 -16.43 -9.38 -9.68
CA LYS A 76 -16.51 -10.83 -9.79
C LYS A 76 -15.47 -11.41 -8.83
N GLY A 77 -15.90 -11.84 -7.66
CA GLY A 77 -15.01 -12.40 -6.66
C GLY A 77 -15.68 -12.50 -5.29
N ASN A 78 -15.40 -13.59 -4.59
CA ASN A 78 -15.85 -13.81 -3.23
C ASN A 78 -14.63 -13.73 -2.30
N PHE A 79 -14.76 -12.92 -1.26
CA PHE A 79 -13.74 -12.73 -0.24
C PHE A 79 -14.32 -13.27 1.06
N VAL A 80 -13.92 -14.48 1.45
CA VAL A 80 -14.42 -15.10 2.69
C VAL A 80 -13.31 -15.06 3.72
N ASP A 81 -13.64 -14.52 4.89
CA ASP A 81 -12.73 -14.42 6.04
C ASP A 81 -11.38 -13.79 5.64
N LYS A 82 -11.43 -12.62 5.01
CA LYS A 82 -10.25 -11.87 4.57
C LYS A 82 -10.11 -10.58 5.34
N GLU A 83 -8.87 -10.13 5.48
CA GLU A 83 -8.57 -8.85 6.10
C GLU A 83 -9.14 -7.69 5.27
N LEU A 84 -9.72 -6.69 5.94
CA LEU A 84 -10.32 -5.53 5.28
C LEU A 84 -9.34 -4.81 4.36
N SER A 85 -8.08 -4.67 4.79
CA SER A 85 -6.96 -4.15 3.98
C SER A 85 -6.84 -4.89 2.64
N PHE A 86 -6.75 -6.21 2.69
CA PHE A 86 -6.63 -7.07 1.53
C PHE A 86 -7.85 -6.99 0.61
N VAL A 87 -9.06 -6.96 1.18
CA VAL A 87 -10.29 -6.85 0.40
C VAL A 87 -10.37 -5.51 -0.32
N MET A 88 -10.09 -4.39 0.37
CA MET A 88 -10.11 -3.06 -0.25
C MET A 88 -9.04 -2.91 -1.33
N ASP A 89 -7.83 -3.43 -1.11
CA ASP A 89 -6.78 -3.46 -2.13
C ASP A 89 -7.18 -4.27 -3.36
N ALA A 90 -7.82 -5.44 -3.15
CA ALA A 90 -8.32 -6.26 -4.25
C ALA A 90 -9.46 -5.56 -5.02
N LEU A 91 -10.35 -4.86 -4.32
CA LEU A 91 -11.46 -4.10 -4.90
C LEU A 91 -11.00 -2.86 -5.67
N LEU A 92 -9.90 -2.23 -5.26
CA LEU A 92 -9.31 -1.05 -5.90
C LEU A 92 -8.17 -1.42 -6.88
N LYS A 93 -7.89 -2.71 -7.05
CA LYS A 93 -6.89 -3.16 -8.02
C LYS A 93 -7.24 -2.66 -9.43
N ASN A 94 -6.22 -2.14 -10.13
CA ASN A 94 -6.31 -1.58 -11.48
C ASN A 94 -7.23 -0.36 -11.64
N THR A 95 -7.72 0.25 -10.55
CA THR A 95 -8.48 1.51 -10.65
C THR A 95 -7.59 2.74 -10.49
N GLY A 96 -6.37 2.58 -9.98
CA GLY A 96 -5.47 3.70 -9.66
C GLY A 96 -5.89 4.45 -8.39
N PHE A 97 -6.69 3.82 -7.52
CA PHE A 97 -7.08 4.35 -6.22
C PHE A 97 -6.49 3.50 -5.10
N THR A 98 -6.29 4.12 -3.94
CA THR A 98 -5.88 3.48 -2.68
C THR A 98 -6.82 3.91 -1.58
N CYS A 99 -6.88 3.14 -0.50
CA CYS A 99 -7.66 3.44 0.68
C CYS A 99 -6.75 3.92 1.82
N ARG A 100 -7.19 4.98 2.51
CA ARG A 100 -6.63 5.40 3.80
C ARG A 100 -7.63 5.08 4.90
N TYR A 101 -7.15 4.40 5.92
CA TYR A 101 -7.94 4.10 7.11
C TYR A 101 -7.76 5.22 8.13
N GLU A 102 -8.86 5.88 8.47
CA GLU A 102 -8.96 6.81 9.59
C GLU A 102 -9.81 6.15 10.68
N ALA A 103 -9.99 6.81 11.83
CA ALA A 103 -10.56 6.19 13.02
C ALA A 103 -11.92 5.51 12.78
N GLU A 104 -12.84 6.20 12.07
CA GLU A 104 -14.22 5.73 11.83
C GLU A 104 -14.58 5.71 10.33
N HIS A 105 -13.63 6.08 9.45
CA HIS A 105 -13.88 6.23 8.03
C HIS A 105 -12.73 5.74 7.17
N ILE A 106 -13.08 5.22 5.99
CA ILE A 106 -12.14 4.77 4.97
C ILE A 106 -12.24 5.75 3.81
N VAL A 107 -11.14 6.46 3.51
CA VAL A 107 -11.09 7.45 2.42
C VAL A 107 -10.43 6.82 1.21
N ILE A 108 -11.15 6.73 0.09
CA ILE A 108 -10.60 6.28 -1.19
C ILE A 108 -10.03 7.49 -1.91
N THR A 109 -8.70 7.52 -2.04
CA THR A 109 -7.97 8.58 -2.73
C THR A 109 -7.32 8.04 -4.00
N PRO A 110 -7.18 8.86 -5.05
CA PRO A 110 -6.34 8.47 -6.17
C PRO A 110 -4.95 8.18 -5.64
N VAL A 111 -4.34 7.11 -6.11
CA VAL A 111 -2.92 6.88 -5.94
C VAL A 111 -2.27 8.05 -6.67
N GLU A 112 -1.82 9.05 -5.91
CA GLU A 112 -0.73 9.86 -6.41
C GLU A 112 0.32 8.84 -6.78
N GLN A 113 0.63 8.75 -8.07
CA GLN A 113 1.87 8.14 -8.48
C GLN A 113 2.92 8.95 -7.75
N LYS A 114 3.26 8.53 -6.53
CA LYS A 114 4.62 8.54 -6.08
C LYS A 114 5.29 7.95 -7.30
N LYS A 115 5.96 8.81 -8.08
CA LYS A 115 7.13 8.36 -8.80
C LYS A 115 7.86 7.61 -7.72
N GLU A 116 7.67 6.30 -7.71
CA GLU A 116 8.62 5.41 -7.10
C GLU A 116 9.89 5.90 -7.75
N LYS A 117 10.67 6.69 -6.99
CA LYS A 117 12.09 6.49 -7.03
C LYS A 117 12.19 4.99 -6.86
N ALA A 118 12.37 4.32 -7.98
CA ALA A 118 12.65 2.91 -8.08
C ALA A 118 13.90 2.72 -7.23
N ALA A 119 13.66 2.49 -5.94
CA ALA A 119 14.58 1.99 -4.97
C ALA A 119 14.44 0.47 -4.87
N ALA A 120 13.90 -0.16 -5.92
CA ALA A 120 14.50 -1.36 -6.46
C ALA A 120 15.34 -0.86 -7.64
N GLY A 121 16.65 -1.09 -7.59
CA GLY A 121 17.53 -0.76 -8.69
C GLY A 121 16.93 -1.30 -9.98
N GLN A 122 16.37 -0.41 -10.80
CA GLN A 122 16.38 -0.62 -12.24
C GLN A 122 17.87 -0.58 -12.59
N ALA A 123 18.55 -1.72 -12.40
CA ALA A 123 19.55 -2.12 -13.33
C ALA A 123 18.83 -2.03 -14.67
N THR A 124 19.03 -0.91 -15.38
CA THR A 124 18.77 -0.82 -16.80
C THR A 124 19.28 -2.12 -17.34
N GLN A 125 18.38 -3.01 -17.75
CA GLN A 125 18.79 -4.31 -18.26
C GLN A 125 19.55 -3.97 -19.53
N LEU A 126 20.88 -3.89 -19.42
CA LEU A 126 21.76 -3.59 -20.52
C LEU A 126 21.60 -4.76 -21.48
N LYS A 127 20.70 -4.59 -22.45
CA LYS A 127 20.49 -5.57 -23.50
C LYS A 127 21.81 -5.66 -24.26
N LYS A 128 22.56 -6.73 -24.04
CA LYS A 128 23.83 -6.97 -24.73
C LYS A 128 23.49 -7.21 -26.21
N ILE A 129 23.85 -6.26 -27.06
CA ILE A 129 23.76 -6.37 -28.51
C ILE A 129 25.13 -6.80 -29.00
N THR A 130 25.18 -7.83 -29.82
CA THR A 130 26.41 -8.36 -30.44
C THR A 130 26.21 -8.41 -31.95
N GLY A 131 27.26 -8.08 -32.71
CA GLY A 131 27.25 -8.09 -34.17
C GLY A 131 28.69 -8.11 -34.70
N LYS A 132 28.85 -8.41 -36.00
CA LYS A 132 30.14 -8.42 -36.69
C LYS A 132 30.19 -7.23 -37.66
N VAL A 133 31.29 -6.50 -37.65
CA VAL A 133 31.54 -5.41 -38.60
C VAL A 133 32.58 -5.87 -39.61
N THR A 134 32.21 -5.91 -40.89
CA THR A 134 33.07 -6.34 -41.99
C THR A 134 33.23 -5.24 -43.04
N GLY A 135 34.40 -5.18 -43.66
CA GLY A 135 34.69 -4.30 -44.79
C GLY A 135 34.14 -4.83 -46.11
N VAL A 136 34.42 -4.10 -47.20
CA VAL A 136 33.92 -4.40 -48.55
C VAL A 136 34.35 -5.79 -49.07
N THR A 137 35.48 -6.31 -48.58
CA THR A 137 36.04 -7.63 -48.92
C THR A 137 35.62 -8.75 -47.96
N GLY A 138 34.77 -8.46 -46.95
CA GLY A 138 34.34 -9.44 -45.94
C GLY A 138 35.28 -9.60 -44.74
N GLU A 139 36.40 -8.88 -44.73
CA GLU A 139 37.37 -8.86 -43.63
C GLU A 139 36.84 -8.11 -42.41
N PRO A 140 37.12 -8.56 -41.17
CA PRO A 140 36.68 -7.86 -39.96
C PRO A 140 37.36 -6.49 -39.84
N LEU A 141 36.58 -5.43 -39.60
CA LEU A 141 37.11 -4.09 -39.40
C LEU A 141 37.34 -3.81 -37.92
N ILE A 142 38.61 -3.59 -37.57
CA ILE A 142 39.07 -3.22 -36.22
C ILE A 142 39.04 -1.69 -36.09
N GLY A 143 38.62 -1.19 -34.93
CA GLY A 143 38.67 0.25 -34.65
C GLY A 143 37.52 1.06 -35.25
N ALA A 144 36.46 0.41 -35.75
CA ALA A 144 35.27 1.08 -36.24
C ALA A 144 34.40 1.55 -35.05
N ASN A 145 33.85 2.76 -35.15
CA ASN A 145 32.95 3.31 -34.14
C ASN A 145 31.49 2.89 -34.42
N VAL A 146 30.84 2.30 -33.43
CA VAL A 146 29.46 1.79 -33.51
C VAL A 146 28.59 2.57 -32.54
N LEU A 147 27.59 3.31 -33.07
CA LEU A 147 26.64 4.10 -32.29
C LEU A 147 25.25 3.44 -32.31
N ALA A 148 24.62 3.31 -31.13
CA ALA A 148 23.25 2.83 -31.05
C ALA A 148 22.26 3.85 -31.64
N VAL A 149 21.41 3.41 -32.56
CA VAL A 149 20.38 4.27 -33.18
C VAL A 149 19.41 4.79 -32.12
N GLY A 150 19.28 6.12 -32.02
CA GLY A 150 18.46 6.78 -31.02
C GLY A 150 19.06 6.82 -29.60
N GLY A 151 20.28 6.32 -29.41
CA GLY A 151 21.01 6.34 -28.13
C GLY A 151 22.23 7.26 -28.14
N LYS A 152 22.84 7.44 -26.96
CA LYS A 152 24.15 8.10 -26.79
C LYS A 152 25.30 7.11 -26.56
N GLN A 153 25.01 5.81 -26.61
CA GLN A 153 25.98 4.76 -26.33
C GLN A 153 26.73 4.37 -27.59
N ALA A 154 28.06 4.45 -27.53
CA ALA A 154 28.96 4.06 -28.60
C ALA A 154 29.97 3.02 -28.10
N THR A 155 30.47 2.20 -29.02
CA THR A 155 31.55 1.24 -28.74
C THR A 155 32.47 1.13 -29.95
N ILE A 156 33.67 0.57 -29.75
CA ILE A 156 34.68 0.41 -30.80
C ILE A 156 34.86 -1.09 -31.06
N THR A 157 34.93 -1.48 -32.33
CA THR A 157 35.10 -2.88 -32.73
C THR A 157 36.48 -3.43 -32.37
N ASN A 158 36.52 -4.66 -31.87
CA ASN A 158 37.72 -5.47 -31.64
C ASN A 158 37.76 -6.68 -32.59
N LEU A 159 38.90 -7.39 -32.60
CA LEU A 159 39.04 -8.74 -33.19
C LEU A 159 38.26 -9.77 -32.40
#